data_AF-A0AA36BTH0-F1
#
_entry.id   AF-A0AA36BTH0-F1
#
_cell.length_a   1.000
_cell.length_b   1.000
_cell.length_c   1.000
_cell.angle_alpha   90.00
_cell.angle_beta   90.00
_cell.angle_gamma   90.00
#
_symmetry.space_group_name_H-M   'P 1'
#
loop_
_entity.id
_entity.type
_entity.pdbx_description
1 polymer ?
#
loop_
_entity_poly.entity_id
_entity_poly.type
_entity_poly.pdbx_seq_one_letter_code
_entity_poly.pdbx_strand_id
1 'polypeptide(L)'
;MRLKIVNSIVSKHFSSSKTFVMAPERCATAKDLLKKFYHLQEERVQTYALFEEGFQGYLKGKPNYNFPLFRQLVHEITETFQKISQDVIVLKKDLAEIHQQNLLADCIDNIQQQEKDKLEVVAQLQLLRQKVQDFPNDEHHEEVKEKKVRLQQINNNICSHMEDFKYEAEDLYH
;
A
#
# COMPACT_ATOMS: atom_id res chain seq x y z
N MET A 1 -11.42 16.03 22.19
CA MET A 1 -11.68 14.76 22.92
C MET A 1 -11.87 13.61 21.93
N ARG A 2 -10.81 13.20 21.22
CA ARG A 2 -10.74 12.00 20.35
C ARG A 2 -9.29 11.74 19.88
N LEU A 3 -8.36 11.74 20.84
CA LEU A 3 -6.93 11.45 20.65
C LEU A 3 -6.42 10.46 21.73
N LYS A 4 -7.27 9.48 22.09
CA LYS A 4 -6.93 8.44 23.11
C LYS A 4 -7.42 7.03 22.71
N ILE A 5 -7.52 6.73 21.42
CA ILE A 5 -7.93 5.39 20.95
C ILE A 5 -6.98 4.93 19.85
N VAL A 6 -5.70 4.76 20.17
CA VAL A 6 -4.79 3.89 19.38
C VAL A 6 -3.75 3.21 20.29
N ASN A 7 -3.34 3.82 21.41
CA ASN A 7 -2.29 3.25 22.29
C ASN A 7 -2.78 2.35 23.44
N SER A 8 -3.69 1.40 23.20
CA SER A 8 -4.12 0.45 24.25
C SER A 8 -4.27 -1.01 23.80
N ILE A 9 -3.52 -1.45 22.78
CA ILE A 9 -3.51 -2.87 22.34
C ILE A 9 -2.07 -3.42 22.30
N VAL A 10 -1.21 -2.91 23.19
CA VAL A 10 0.08 -3.54 23.49
C VAL A 10 0.19 -3.59 25.01
N SER A 11 0.38 -4.80 25.54
CA SER A 11 0.49 -5.14 26.96
C SER A 11 -0.81 -5.58 27.65
N LYS A 12 -1.15 -6.86 27.44
CA LYS A 12 -1.64 -7.79 28.47
C LYS A 12 -1.92 -9.15 27.82
N HIS A 13 -0.98 -10.08 27.95
CA HIS A 13 -1.21 -11.48 28.34
C HIS A 13 0.08 -12.27 28.11
N PHE A 14 0.92 -12.30 29.15
CA PHE A 14 1.90 -13.37 29.33
C PHE A 14 1.46 -14.11 30.59
N SER A 15 0.95 -15.33 30.43
CA SER A 15 0.77 -16.27 31.54
C SER A 15 0.86 -17.70 31.00
N SER A 16 1.46 -18.54 31.81
CA SER A 16 2.20 -19.76 31.46
C SER A 16 1.38 -20.99 31.10
N SER A 17 1.99 -21.84 30.27
CA SER A 17 1.95 -23.32 30.23
C SER A 17 0.63 -24.05 29.92
N LYS A 18 0.59 -24.64 28.71
CA LYS A 18 0.26 -26.06 28.47
C LYS A 18 0.87 -26.45 27.12
N THR A 19 1.62 -27.54 27.08
CA THR A 19 2.14 -28.17 25.87
C THR A 19 0.97 -28.60 24.99
N PHE A 20 0.61 -27.75 24.03
CA PHE A 20 -0.32 -28.05 22.96
C PHE A 20 0.50 -28.75 21.86
N VAL A 21 0.12 -29.98 21.56
CA VAL A 21 0.67 -30.73 20.43
C VAL A 21 0.38 -29.92 19.17
N MET A 22 1.42 -29.33 18.57
CA MET A 22 1.31 -28.64 17.28
C MET A 22 0.86 -29.68 16.25
N ALA A 23 -0.41 -29.59 15.84
CA ALA A 23 -0.79 -30.06 14.52
C ALA A 23 0.15 -29.39 13.50
N PRO A 24 0.58 -30.09 12.43
CA PRO A 24 1.42 -29.47 11.41
C PRO A 24 0.71 -28.20 10.94
N GLU A 25 1.42 -27.07 10.94
CA GLU A 25 0.95 -25.83 10.35
C GLU A 25 0.44 -26.18 8.95
N ARG A 26 -0.88 -26.08 8.73
CA ARG A 26 -1.40 -26.25 7.39
C ARG A 26 -0.88 -25.06 6.58
N CYS A 27 -0.07 -25.32 5.57
CA CYS A 27 0.25 -24.29 4.58
C CYS A 27 -1.05 -23.67 4.08
N ALA A 28 -1.09 -22.34 3.99
CA ALA A 28 -2.23 -21.63 3.44
C ALA A 28 -2.59 -22.19 2.06
N THR A 29 -3.88 -22.28 1.73
CA THR A 29 -4.26 -22.71 0.38
C THR A 29 -4.01 -21.57 -0.61
N ALA A 30 -3.90 -21.88 -1.90
CA ALA A 30 -3.83 -20.85 -2.94
C ALA A 30 -4.99 -19.83 -2.82
N LYS A 31 -6.20 -20.29 -2.51
CA LYS A 31 -7.37 -19.43 -2.25
C LYS A 31 -7.20 -18.50 -1.06
N ASP A 32 -6.57 -18.97 0.01
CA ASP A 32 -6.29 -18.13 1.18
C ASP A 32 -5.25 -17.06 0.84
N LEU A 33 -4.25 -17.40 0.03
CA LEU A 33 -3.30 -16.43 -0.51
C LEU A 33 -3.99 -15.39 -1.40
N LEU A 34 -4.90 -15.77 -2.29
CA LEU A 34 -5.66 -14.80 -3.09
C LEU A 34 -6.45 -13.82 -2.23
N LYS A 35 -7.17 -14.32 -1.21
CA LYS A 35 -7.93 -13.47 -0.27
C LYS A 35 -7.00 -12.50 0.46
N LYS A 36 -5.84 -12.98 0.91
CA LYS A 36 -4.82 -12.15 1.55
C LYS A 36 -4.31 -11.08 0.59
N PHE A 37 -4.08 -11.41 -0.69
CA PHE A 37 -3.64 -10.44 -1.69
C PHE A 37 -4.66 -9.32 -1.89
N TYR A 38 -5.94 -9.65 -2.08
CA TYR A 38 -6.99 -8.64 -2.21
C TYR A 38 -7.09 -7.73 -0.96
N HIS A 39 -6.99 -8.31 0.24
CA HIS A 39 -6.99 -7.53 1.47
C HIS A 39 -5.79 -6.58 1.55
N LEU A 40 -4.59 -7.04 1.17
CA LEU A 40 -3.39 -6.21 1.12
C LEU A 40 -3.52 -5.07 0.10
N GLN A 41 -4.20 -5.31 -1.03
CA GLN A 41 -4.48 -4.24 -2.01
C GLN A 41 -5.51 -3.23 -1.50
N GLU A 42 -6.54 -3.68 -0.78
CA GLU A 42 -7.48 -2.79 -0.11
C GLU A 42 -6.78 -1.90 0.94
N GLU A 43 -5.94 -2.50 1.80
CA GLU A 43 -5.13 -1.77 2.78
C GLU A 43 -4.21 -0.74 2.10
N ARG A 44 -3.60 -1.11 0.96
CA ARG A 44 -2.76 -0.20 0.17
C ARG A 44 -3.54 1.00 -0.36
N VAL A 45 -4.74 0.77 -0.91
CA VAL A 45 -5.62 1.85 -1.40
C VAL A 45 -6.00 2.80 -0.25
N GLN A 46 -6.37 2.25 0.91
CA GLN A 46 -6.68 3.05 2.10
C GLN A 46 -5.46 3.85 2.59
N THR A 47 -4.27 3.27 2.53
CA THR A 47 -3.00 3.92 2.90
C THR A 47 -2.71 5.12 2.00
N TYR A 48 -2.90 5.00 0.67
CA TYR A 48 -2.78 6.16 -0.23
C TYR A 48 -3.81 7.26 0.07
N ALA A 49 -5.05 6.88 0.41
CA ALA A 49 -6.08 7.85 0.76
C ALA A 49 -5.72 8.62 2.04
N LEU A 50 -5.25 7.92 3.09
CA LEU A 50 -4.76 8.55 4.33
C LEU A 50 -3.58 9.49 4.04
N PHE A 51 -2.66 9.08 3.17
CA PHE A 51 -1.50 9.88 2.83
C PHE A 51 -1.88 11.18 2.11
N GLU A 52 -2.81 11.13 1.16
CA GLU A 52 -3.33 12.32 0.47
C GLU A 52 -4.12 13.23 1.42
N GLU A 53 -4.98 12.67 2.29
CA GLU A 53 -5.74 13.44 3.27
C GLU A 53 -4.81 14.19 4.23
N GLY A 54 -3.82 13.49 4.78
CA GLY A 54 -2.85 14.10 5.68
C GLY A 54 -1.98 15.15 4.99
N PHE A 55 -1.64 14.94 3.71
CA PHE A 55 -0.96 15.96 2.91
C PHE A 55 -1.84 17.19 2.66
N GLN A 56 -3.15 17.03 2.39
CA GLN A 56 -4.08 18.16 2.31
C GLN A 56 -4.18 18.92 3.63
N GLY A 57 -4.24 18.20 4.76
CA GLY A 57 -4.19 18.79 6.09
C GLY A 57 -2.91 19.61 6.32
N TYR A 58 -1.76 19.06 5.91
CA TYR A 58 -0.47 19.74 5.97
C TYR A 58 -0.44 21.02 5.13
N LEU A 59 -0.87 20.98 3.86
CA LEU A 59 -0.87 22.15 2.97
C LEU A 59 -1.76 23.29 3.47
N LYS A 60 -2.90 22.98 4.10
CA LYS A 60 -3.79 23.98 4.72
C LYS A 60 -3.13 24.75 5.87
N GLY A 61 -2.02 24.25 6.43
CA GLY A 61 -1.27 24.92 7.49
C GLY A 61 -0.46 26.14 7.06
N LYS A 62 -0.41 26.49 5.76
CA LYS A 62 0.38 27.63 5.27
C LYS A 62 0.01 28.95 5.99
N PRO A 63 0.98 29.80 6.37
CA PRO A 63 2.44 29.64 6.20
C PRO A 63 3.12 28.79 7.29
N ASN A 64 2.40 28.42 8.35
CA ASN A 64 2.94 27.75 9.54
C ASN A 64 2.74 26.23 9.45
N TYR A 65 3.38 25.60 8.48
CA TYR A 65 3.31 24.15 8.28
C TYR A 65 3.67 23.38 9.55
N ASN A 66 2.83 22.41 9.93
CA ASN A 66 3.14 21.49 11.02
C ASN A 66 4.00 20.34 10.51
N PHE A 67 5.26 20.64 10.21
CA PHE A 67 6.22 19.68 9.67
C PHE A 67 6.47 18.47 10.60
N PRO A 68 6.57 18.61 11.94
CA PRO A 68 6.74 17.46 12.82
C PRO A 68 5.59 16.44 12.71
N LEU A 69 4.34 16.92 12.69
CA LEU A 69 3.17 16.04 12.56
C LEU A 69 3.14 15.35 11.19
N PHE A 70 3.40 16.09 10.12
CA PHE A 70 3.39 15.50 8.77
C PHE A 70 4.53 14.50 8.57
N ARG A 71 5.73 14.77 9.11
CA ARG A 71 6.83 13.80 9.10
C ARG A 71 6.47 12.52 9.83
N GLN A 72 5.80 12.60 10.97
CA GLN A 72 5.34 11.41 11.70
C GLN A 72 4.37 10.59 10.84
N LEU A 73 3.39 11.24 10.22
CA LEU A 73 2.47 10.56 9.29
C LEU A 73 3.22 9.89 8.13
N VAL A 74 4.17 10.58 7.50
CA VAL A 74 4.98 10.02 6.40
C VAL A 74 5.70 8.75 6.85
N HIS A 75 6.22 8.74 8.08
CA HIS A 75 6.89 7.56 8.64
C HIS A 75 5.91 6.38 8.82
N GLU A 76 4.76 6.60 9.44
CA GLU A 76 3.71 5.58 9.64
C GLU A 76 3.20 5.00 8.30
N ILE A 77 2.99 5.88 7.31
CA ILE A 77 2.62 5.50 5.94
C ILE A 77 3.71 4.64 5.28
N THR A 78 4.98 5.03 5.44
CA THR A 78 6.12 4.31 4.86
C THR A 78 6.23 2.90 5.44
N GLU A 79 6.12 2.78 6.76
CA GLU A 79 6.13 1.47 7.43
C GLU A 79 4.99 0.57 6.96
N THR A 80 3.79 1.15 6.78
CA THR A 80 2.62 0.43 6.26
C THR A 80 2.87 -0.08 4.84
N PHE A 81 3.31 0.76 3.90
CA PHE A 81 3.65 0.31 2.54
C PHE A 81 4.76 -0.74 2.52
N GLN A 82 5.77 -0.62 3.38
CA GLN A 82 6.85 -1.58 3.48
C GLN A 82 6.33 -2.95 3.95
N LYS A 83 5.49 -2.96 4.98
CA LYS A 83 4.88 -4.19 5.49
C LYS A 83 4.02 -4.87 4.43
N ILE A 84 3.13 -4.13 3.77
CA ILE A 84 2.29 -4.66 2.69
C ILE A 84 3.17 -5.25 1.58
N SER A 85 4.21 -4.51 1.15
CA SER A 85 5.11 -4.99 0.09
C SER A 85 5.84 -6.27 0.46
N GLN A 86 6.31 -6.38 1.71
CA GLN A 86 6.95 -7.59 2.20
C GLN A 86 6.00 -8.79 2.25
N ASP A 87 4.76 -8.57 2.70
CA ASP A 87 3.73 -9.61 2.73
C ASP A 87 3.36 -10.08 1.32
N VAL A 88 3.28 -9.16 0.35
CA VAL A 88 3.04 -9.50 -1.06
C VAL A 88 4.21 -10.28 -1.66
N ILE A 89 5.46 -9.96 -1.33
CA ILE A 89 6.64 -10.70 -1.80
C ILE A 89 6.59 -12.16 -1.34
N VAL A 90 6.29 -12.39 -0.06
CA VAL A 90 6.16 -13.75 0.49
C VAL A 90 5.01 -14.50 -0.17
N LEU A 91 3.85 -13.86 -0.28
CA LEU A 91 2.66 -14.43 -0.91
C LEU A 91 2.91 -14.83 -2.37
N LYS A 92 3.56 -13.96 -3.15
CA LYS A 92 3.95 -14.21 -4.53
C LYS A 92 4.85 -15.45 -4.63
N LYS A 93 5.84 -15.53 -3.74
CA LYS A 93 6.77 -16.67 -3.68
C LYS A 93 6.02 -17.98 -3.39
N ASP A 94 5.12 -17.97 -2.41
CA ASP A 94 4.34 -19.17 -2.06
C ASP A 94 3.41 -19.61 -3.20
N LEU A 95 2.78 -18.66 -3.91
CA LEU A 95 1.98 -18.96 -5.09
C LEU A 95 2.81 -19.67 -6.18
N ALA A 96 4.00 -19.17 -6.50
CA ALA A 96 4.86 -19.75 -7.52
C ALA A 96 5.47 -21.09 -7.09
N GLU A 97 6.09 -21.15 -5.90
CA GLU A 97 6.91 -22.29 -5.49
C GLU A 97 6.09 -23.44 -4.87
N ILE A 98 5.07 -23.12 -4.07
CA ILE A 98 4.28 -24.13 -3.33
C ILE A 98 3.06 -24.55 -4.15
N HIS A 99 2.37 -23.58 -4.76
CA HIS A 99 1.12 -23.83 -5.47
C HIS A 99 1.25 -23.91 -7.00
N GLN A 100 2.46 -23.68 -7.54
CA GLN A 100 2.77 -23.74 -8.97
C GLN A 100 1.91 -22.78 -9.82
N GLN A 101 1.45 -21.69 -9.21
CA GLN A 101 0.61 -20.67 -9.83
C GLN A 101 1.47 -19.53 -10.41
N ASN A 102 2.27 -19.85 -11.42
CA ASN A 102 3.24 -18.90 -11.98
C ASN A 102 2.58 -17.67 -12.64
N LEU A 103 1.47 -17.86 -13.36
CA LEU A 103 0.76 -16.75 -14.02
C LEU A 103 0.21 -15.74 -12.98
N LEU A 104 -0.36 -16.23 -11.88
CA LEU A 104 -0.79 -15.38 -10.77
C LEU A 104 0.38 -14.65 -10.11
N ALA A 105 1.52 -15.33 -9.95
CA ALA A 105 2.72 -14.71 -9.41
C ALA A 105 3.27 -13.60 -10.34
N ASP A 106 3.22 -13.79 -11.65
CA ASP A 106 3.63 -12.79 -12.64
C ASP A 106 2.70 -11.57 -12.64
N CYS A 107 1.39 -11.78 -12.55
CA CYS A 107 0.42 -10.68 -12.37
C CYS A 107 0.73 -9.86 -11.10
N ILE A 108 1.02 -10.53 -9.97
CA ILE A 108 1.40 -9.85 -8.73
C ILE A 108 2.69 -9.05 -8.89
N ASP A 109 3.68 -9.57 -9.62
CA ASP A 109 4.93 -8.86 -9.87
C ASP A 109 4.72 -7.57 -10.68
N ASN A 110 3.90 -7.64 -11.73
CA ASN A 110 3.52 -6.48 -12.54
C ASN A 110 2.78 -5.43 -11.69
N ILE A 111 1.84 -5.86 -10.84
CA ILE A 111 1.13 -4.97 -9.91
C ILE A 111 2.13 -4.32 -8.93
N GLN A 112 3.05 -5.09 -8.36
CA GLN A 112 4.07 -4.57 -7.45
C GLN A 112 4.98 -3.52 -8.11
N GLN A 113 5.35 -3.72 -9.37
CA GLN A 113 6.15 -2.75 -10.11
C GLN A 113 5.38 -1.46 -10.37
N GLN A 114 4.11 -1.54 -10.78
CA GLN A 114 3.28 -0.34 -10.95
C GLN A 114 3.04 0.39 -9.61
N GLU A 115 2.88 -0.34 -8.52
CA GLU A 115 2.69 0.24 -7.19
C GLU A 115 3.95 0.95 -6.66
N LYS A 116 5.14 0.43 -6.98
CA LYS A 116 6.40 1.14 -6.72
C LYS A 116 6.46 2.46 -7.48
N ASP A 117 6.18 2.42 -8.79
CA ASP A 117 6.16 3.62 -9.64
C ASP A 117 5.11 4.64 -9.15
N LYS A 118 3.94 4.16 -8.71
CA LYS A 118 2.87 4.98 -8.16
C LYS A 118 3.33 5.75 -6.94
N LEU A 119 3.96 5.06 -5.97
CA LEU A 119 4.43 5.70 -4.74
C LEU A 119 5.45 6.80 -5.02
N GLU A 120 6.37 6.56 -5.96
CA GLU A 120 7.36 7.55 -6.38
C GLU A 120 6.69 8.78 -7.01
N VAL A 121 5.75 8.58 -7.95
CA VAL A 121 5.03 9.67 -8.62
C VAL A 121 4.16 10.45 -7.63
N VAL A 122 3.52 9.78 -6.67
CA VAL A 122 2.74 10.45 -5.61
C VAL A 122 3.63 11.35 -4.77
N ALA A 123 4.79 10.87 -4.32
CA ALA A 123 5.72 11.68 -3.53
C ALA A 123 6.22 12.90 -4.31
N GLN A 124 6.60 12.72 -5.59
CA GLN A 124 7.01 13.82 -6.46
C GLN A 124 5.88 14.84 -6.68
N LEU A 125 4.65 14.36 -6.91
CA LEU A 125 3.47 15.22 -7.08
C LEU A 125 3.17 16.02 -5.82
N GLN A 126 3.31 15.45 -4.62
CA GLN A 126 3.15 16.18 -3.38
C GLN A 126 4.18 17.31 -3.24
N LEU A 127 5.46 17.03 -3.51
CA LEU A 127 6.51 18.05 -3.48
C LEU A 127 6.23 19.20 -4.47
N LEU A 128 5.81 18.89 -5.69
CA LEU A 128 5.45 19.90 -6.70
C LEU A 128 4.23 20.72 -6.29
N ARG A 129 3.19 20.08 -5.72
CA ARG A 129 2.00 20.79 -5.22
C ARG A 129 2.34 21.75 -4.09
N GLN A 130 3.24 21.35 -3.19
CA GLN A 130 3.73 22.26 -2.15
C GLN A 130 4.49 23.44 -2.78
N LYS A 131 5.39 23.19 -3.74
CA LYS A 131 6.13 24.26 -4.44
C LYS A 131 5.20 25.27 -5.13
N VAL A 132 4.21 24.79 -5.89
CA VAL A 132 3.20 25.67 -6.52
C VAL A 132 2.46 26.50 -5.48
N GLN A 133 2.12 25.91 -4.32
CA GLN A 133 1.47 26.64 -3.26
C GLN A 133 2.39 27.70 -2.65
N ASP A 134 3.66 27.38 -2.41
CA ASP A 134 4.65 28.27 -1.80
C ASP A 134 5.09 29.39 -2.76
N PHE A 135 5.20 29.08 -4.05
CA PHE A 135 5.69 29.95 -5.13
C PHE A 135 4.72 29.94 -6.33
N PRO A 136 3.58 30.64 -6.25
CA PRO A 136 2.52 30.58 -7.28
C PRO A 136 2.88 31.27 -8.61
N ASN A 137 3.97 32.03 -8.66
CA ASN A 137 4.44 32.68 -9.89
C ASN A 137 5.47 31.82 -10.66
N ASP A 138 5.76 30.61 -10.19
CA ASP A 138 6.74 29.70 -10.78
C ASP A 138 6.11 28.75 -11.81
N GLU A 139 6.89 28.22 -12.76
CA GLU A 139 6.41 27.42 -13.91
C GLU A 139 6.07 25.94 -13.57
N HIS A 140 5.93 25.57 -12.30
CA HIS A 140 5.70 24.17 -11.88
C HIS A 140 4.30 23.62 -12.18
N HIS A 141 3.39 24.45 -12.70
CA HIS A 141 2.01 24.03 -13.01
C HIS A 141 1.94 22.94 -14.08
N GLU A 142 2.85 22.94 -15.06
CA GLU A 142 2.87 21.93 -16.12
C GLU A 142 3.39 20.58 -15.60
N GLU A 143 4.47 20.58 -14.82
CA GLU A 143 4.99 19.38 -14.16
C GLU A 143 3.92 18.70 -13.27
N VAL A 144 3.10 19.49 -12.56
CA VAL A 144 1.97 18.96 -11.77
C VAL A 144 0.96 18.23 -12.67
N LYS A 145 0.63 18.77 -13.85
CA LYS A 145 -0.29 18.11 -14.80
C LYS A 145 0.33 16.83 -15.34
N GLU A 146 1.59 16.85 -15.74
CA GLU A 146 2.31 15.68 -16.23
C GLU A 146 2.32 14.54 -15.20
N LYS A 147 2.63 14.84 -13.94
CA LYS A 147 2.61 13.84 -12.86
C LYS A 147 1.21 13.29 -12.61
N LYS A 148 0.15 14.10 -12.72
CA LYS A 148 -1.24 13.64 -12.62
C LYS A 148 -1.61 12.68 -13.76
N VAL A 149 -1.23 13.01 -15.00
CA VAL A 149 -1.45 12.14 -16.16
C VAL A 149 -0.70 10.81 -15.97
N ARG A 150 0.56 10.87 -15.55
CA ARG A 150 1.36 9.66 -15.26
C ARG A 150 0.71 8.82 -14.16
N LEU A 151 0.22 9.43 -13.09
CA LEU A 151 -0.46 8.72 -12.01
C LEU A 151 -1.75 8.03 -12.49
N GLN A 152 -2.51 8.68 -13.36
CA GLN A 152 -3.70 8.07 -13.97
C GLN A 152 -3.34 6.85 -14.84
N GLN A 153 -2.27 6.94 -15.64
CA GLN A 153 -1.78 5.82 -16.43
C GLN A 153 -1.37 4.63 -15.56
N ILE A 154 -0.62 4.89 -14.48
CA ILE A 154 -0.20 3.84 -13.55
C ILE A 154 -1.40 3.17 -12.89
N ASN A 155 -2.40 3.94 -12.44
CA ASN A 155 -3.62 3.36 -11.88
C ASN A 155 -4.37 2.49 -12.90
N ASN A 156 -4.45 2.91 -14.16
CA ASN A 156 -5.08 2.12 -15.22
C ASN A 156 -4.32 0.80 -15.45
N ASN A 157 -2.98 0.83 -15.45
CA ASN A 157 -2.17 -0.38 -15.57
C ASN A 157 -2.40 -1.33 -14.39
N ILE A 158 -2.47 -0.81 -13.16
CA ILE A 158 -2.79 -1.62 -11.97
C ILE A 158 -4.16 -2.28 -12.13
N CYS A 159 -5.19 -1.52 -12.54
CA CYS A 159 -6.51 -2.08 -12.79
C CYS A 159 -6.48 -3.20 -13.85
N SER A 160 -5.77 -2.99 -14.96
CA SER A 160 -5.60 -4.01 -16.00
C SER A 160 -4.96 -5.28 -15.44
N HIS A 161 -3.86 -5.16 -14.69
CA HIS A 161 -3.21 -6.33 -14.11
C HIS A 161 -4.05 -7.00 -13.01
N MET A 162 -4.89 -6.26 -12.30
CA MET A 162 -5.85 -6.82 -11.35
C MET A 162 -6.97 -7.60 -12.06
N GLU A 163 -7.36 -7.18 -13.27
CA GLU A 163 -8.29 -7.92 -14.13
C GLU A 163 -7.64 -9.22 -14.64
N ASP A 164 -6.40 -9.15 -15.14
CA ASP A 164 -5.62 -10.33 -15.54
C ASP A 164 -5.50 -11.31 -14.37
N PHE A 165 -5.11 -10.82 -13.19
CA PHE A 165 -5.01 -11.63 -11.97
C PHE A 165 -6.33 -12.31 -11.60
N LYS A 166 -7.46 -11.60 -11.75
CA LYS A 166 -8.78 -12.16 -11.48
C LYS A 166 -9.11 -13.28 -12.45
N TYR A 167 -8.82 -13.10 -13.74
CA TYR A 167 -9.05 -14.11 -14.77
C TYR A 167 -8.26 -15.39 -14.49
N GLU A 168 -6.96 -15.26 -14.24
CA GLU A 168 -6.08 -16.39 -13.88
C GLU A 168 -6.53 -17.09 -12.57
N ALA A 169 -7.18 -16.36 -11.66
CA ALA A 169 -7.67 -16.91 -10.41
C ALA A 169 -8.96 -17.74 -10.56
N GLU A 170 -9.68 -17.64 -11.68
CA GLU A 170 -10.93 -18.39 -11.92
C GLU A 170 -10.66 -19.91 -11.94
N ASP A 171 -9.52 -20.34 -12.47
CA ASP A 171 -9.08 -21.74 -12.53
C ASP A 171 -8.98 -22.40 -11.16
N LEU A 172 -8.79 -21.62 -10.09
CA LEU A 172 -8.73 -22.15 -8.73
C LEU A 172 -10.11 -22.51 -8.17
N TYR A 173 -11.22 -22.06 -8.80
CA TYR A 173 -12.58 -22.32 -8.34
C TYR A 173 -13.26 -23.51 -9.04
N HIS A 174 -12.59 -24.13 -10.01
CA HIS A 174 -13.04 -25.34 -10.71
C HIS A 174 -12.44 -26.61 -10.11
#